data_AF-A0A5B8CTJ7-F1
#
_entry.id   AF-A0A5B8CTJ7-F1
#
_cell.length_a   1.000
_cell.length_b   1.000
_cell.length_c   1.000
_cell.angle_alpha   90.00
_cell.angle_beta   90.00
_cell.angle_gamma   90.00
#
_symmetry.space_group_name_H-M   'P 1'
#
loop_
_entity.id
_entity.type
_entity.pdbx_description
1 polymer ?
#
loop_
_entity_poly.entity_id
_entity_poly.type
_entity_poly.pdbx_seq_one_letter_code
_entity_poly.pdbx_strand_id
1 'polypeptide(L)'
;MRTTANEISSGLIIPPLMPDEFLAGYAGRVCKLNDFNDLEALRMHYYKKYLKKNPEHKKQQLLTYLAQELQLTEEFLFKHHSVLKVWQNHLKISNNSFDAHKYWSCTLKADQSTHAFCEKCISEDLNFHGFSYWKTQHQIHGFDVCYKHENEPLKYRQSNNSLRYSPFWNLRSNNSQTNLIDSNSSNNVFINRYQRFIKEYLDSDTILPVRKLSTHLRNTINSDEWKIKRNVDISSPSQYIVDNFPKEWLEIHFSAFFKHNTSKIPALDRCLNPYSADPLTEVTLIILAMAAFLESSDFWSFQAKFQTKHQLRAIPREKDNEILESFIRNGKSIKQTAIDLNLNYDGLRKRLKKIQKGIGTADKNSETTKLLLSQIPIRNYTRQLVHI
;
A
#
# COMPACT_ATOMS: atom_id res chain seq x y z
N MET A 1 2.86 -23.97 -23.01
CA MET A 1 1.42 -24.01 -22.68
C MET A 1 0.70 -23.01 -23.58
N ARG A 2 -0.19 -23.47 -24.48
CA ARG A 2 -1.10 -22.59 -25.24
C ARG A 2 -2.36 -22.41 -24.40
N THR A 3 -2.40 -21.37 -23.57
CA THR A 3 -3.65 -20.91 -22.97
C THR A 3 -4.50 -20.33 -24.10
N THR A 4 -5.60 -21.00 -24.42
CA THR A 4 -6.59 -20.55 -25.40
C THR A 4 -7.09 -19.18 -24.96
N ALA A 5 -6.87 -18.16 -25.79
CA ALA A 5 -7.46 -16.84 -25.58
C ALA A 5 -8.99 -17.03 -25.57
N ASN A 6 -9.61 -16.86 -24.40
CA ASN A 6 -11.06 -16.80 -24.32
C ASN A 6 -11.50 -15.57 -25.11
N GLU A 7 -12.44 -15.72 -26.05
CA GLU A 7 -13.15 -14.58 -26.59
C GLU A 7 -13.99 -13.98 -25.47
N ILE A 8 -13.52 -12.87 -24.90
CA ILE A 8 -14.15 -12.21 -23.77
C ILE A 8 -15.17 -11.20 -24.29
N SER A 9 -16.16 -10.88 -23.45
CA SER A 9 -17.28 -9.97 -23.72
C SER A 9 -16.90 -8.60 -24.33
N SER A 10 -15.64 -8.19 -24.19
CA SER A 10 -15.11 -6.95 -24.75
C SER A 10 -14.86 -7.00 -26.26
N GLY A 11 -14.66 -8.17 -26.87
CA GLY A 11 -14.13 -8.27 -28.23
C GLY A 11 -12.66 -7.83 -28.32
N LEU A 12 -11.98 -7.67 -27.18
CA LEU A 12 -10.55 -7.39 -27.10
C LEU A 12 -9.79 -8.69 -26.90
N ILE A 13 -8.59 -8.76 -27.44
CA ILE A 13 -7.60 -9.79 -27.12
C ILE A 13 -7.03 -9.45 -25.74
N ILE A 14 -7.42 -10.24 -24.73
CA ILE A 14 -6.91 -10.12 -23.36
C ILE A 14 -5.83 -11.18 -23.16
N PRO A 15 -4.55 -10.78 -23.02
CA PRO A 15 -3.49 -11.74 -22.79
C PRO A 15 -3.52 -12.26 -21.35
N PRO A 16 -2.87 -13.39 -21.06
CA PRO A 16 -2.70 -13.84 -19.68
C PRO A 16 -1.88 -12.81 -18.88
N LEU A 17 -2.38 -12.49 -17.68
CA LEU A 17 -1.68 -11.71 -16.66
C LEU A 17 -0.58 -12.57 -16.04
N MET A 18 0.65 -12.07 -16.01
CA MET A 18 1.80 -12.82 -15.49
C MET A 18 1.96 -12.60 -13.98
N PRO A 19 2.55 -13.57 -13.24
CA PRO A 19 2.89 -13.35 -11.84
C PRO A 19 3.76 -12.10 -11.71
N ASP A 20 3.53 -11.27 -10.69
CA ASP A 20 4.27 -10.02 -10.42
C ASP A 20 4.23 -8.91 -11.51
N GLU A 21 3.48 -9.11 -12.59
CA GLU A 21 3.42 -8.16 -13.71
C GLU A 21 2.87 -6.80 -13.27
N PHE A 22 3.56 -5.74 -13.63
CA PHE A 22 3.13 -4.38 -13.38
C PHE A 22 1.88 -4.07 -14.19
N LEU A 23 0.80 -3.67 -13.52
CA LEU A 23 -0.52 -3.48 -14.10
C LEU A 23 -0.53 -2.50 -15.28
N ALA A 24 0.25 -1.42 -15.22
CA ALA A 24 0.34 -0.48 -16.34
C ALA A 24 1.10 -1.09 -17.53
N GLY A 25 2.11 -1.93 -17.28
CA GLY A 25 2.77 -2.74 -18.32
C GLY A 25 1.85 -3.79 -18.93
N TYR A 26 1.03 -4.46 -18.11
CA TYR A 26 -0.01 -5.37 -18.56
C TYR A 26 -1.03 -4.65 -19.46
N ALA A 27 -1.53 -3.49 -19.02
CA ALA A 27 -2.43 -2.66 -19.82
C ALA A 27 -1.77 -2.21 -21.14
N GLY A 28 -0.46 -1.97 -21.13
CA GLY A 28 0.32 -1.72 -22.34
C GLY A 28 0.35 -2.89 -23.33
N ARG A 29 0.45 -4.13 -22.84
CA ARG A 29 0.29 -5.34 -23.69
C ARG A 29 -1.10 -5.45 -24.27
N VAL A 30 -2.15 -5.19 -23.49
CA VAL A 30 -3.53 -5.10 -23.99
C VAL A 30 -3.63 -4.05 -25.09
N CYS A 31 -3.01 -2.88 -24.90
CA CYS A 31 -2.96 -1.85 -25.94
C CYS A 31 -2.30 -2.36 -27.23
N LYS A 32 -1.15 -3.01 -27.10
CA LYS A 32 -0.39 -3.49 -28.25
C LYS A 32 -1.11 -4.59 -29.03
N LEU A 33 -1.83 -5.49 -28.36
CA LEU A 33 -2.56 -6.58 -29.01
C LEU A 33 -3.85 -6.13 -29.69
N ASN A 34 -4.37 -4.96 -29.33
CA ASN A 34 -5.65 -4.42 -29.83
C ASN A 34 -5.46 -3.09 -30.59
N ASP A 35 -4.24 -2.81 -31.04
CA ASP A 35 -3.87 -1.63 -31.82
C ASP A 35 -4.28 -0.27 -31.20
N PHE A 36 -4.31 -0.20 -29.86
CA PHE A 36 -4.45 1.08 -29.17
C PHE A 36 -3.11 1.82 -29.15
N ASN A 37 -3.16 3.14 -29.40
CA ASN A 37 -1.97 3.98 -29.45
C ASN A 37 -1.30 4.13 -28.08
N ASP A 38 -2.11 4.23 -27.03
CA ASP A 38 -1.71 4.46 -25.65
C ASP A 38 -2.78 3.93 -24.67
N LEU A 39 -2.48 4.03 -23.37
CA LEU A 39 -3.37 3.60 -22.29
C LEU A 39 -4.66 4.45 -22.23
N GLU A 40 -4.61 5.69 -22.69
CA GLU A 40 -5.76 6.59 -22.69
C GLU A 40 -6.78 6.18 -23.76
N ALA A 41 -6.32 5.74 -24.93
CA ALA A 41 -7.15 5.16 -25.98
C ALA A 41 -7.87 3.89 -25.48
N LEU A 42 -7.15 2.99 -24.79
CA LEU A 42 -7.74 1.80 -24.16
C LEU A 42 -8.78 2.20 -23.09
N ARG A 43 -8.45 3.16 -22.24
CA ARG A 43 -9.39 3.69 -21.23
C ARG A 43 -10.65 4.25 -21.88
N MET A 44 -10.50 5.03 -22.94
CA MET A 44 -11.61 5.64 -23.68
C MET A 44 -12.46 4.59 -24.43
N HIS A 45 -11.84 3.51 -24.91
CA HIS A 45 -12.57 2.38 -25.48
C HIS A 45 -13.53 1.77 -24.45
N TYR A 46 -13.02 1.41 -23.27
CA TYR A 46 -13.86 0.87 -22.21
C TYR A 46 -14.91 1.88 -21.74
N TYR A 47 -14.51 3.14 -21.55
CA TYR A 47 -15.43 4.22 -21.20
C TYR A 47 -16.63 4.26 -22.16
N LYS A 48 -16.39 4.30 -23.48
CA LYS A 48 -17.45 4.32 -24.50
C LYS A 48 -18.33 3.06 -24.49
N LYS A 49 -17.73 1.89 -24.29
CA LYS A 49 -18.43 0.60 -24.30
C LYS A 49 -19.38 0.43 -23.10
N TYR A 50 -18.95 0.85 -21.91
CA TYR A 50 -19.70 0.63 -20.67
C TYR A 50 -20.62 1.78 -20.29
N LEU A 51 -20.32 3.02 -20.66
CA LEU A 51 -21.19 4.16 -20.33
C LEU A 51 -22.54 4.18 -21.01
N LYS A 52 -22.61 3.64 -22.23
CA LYS A 52 -23.90 3.45 -22.90
C LYS A 52 -24.84 2.55 -22.10
N LYS A 53 -24.29 1.63 -21.29
CA LYS A 53 -25.06 0.68 -20.50
C LYS A 53 -25.37 1.19 -19.10
N ASN A 54 -24.48 1.97 -18.46
CA ASN A 54 -24.71 2.47 -17.11
C ASN A 54 -24.10 3.87 -16.87
N PRO A 55 -24.87 4.97 -16.95
CA PRO A 55 -24.37 6.34 -16.75
C PRO A 55 -23.86 6.64 -15.34
N GLU A 56 -24.30 5.91 -14.32
CA GLU A 56 -23.77 6.00 -12.95
C GLU A 56 -22.29 5.56 -12.87
N HIS A 57 -21.82 4.82 -13.88
CA HIS A 57 -20.47 4.30 -13.96
C HIS A 57 -19.50 5.25 -14.70
N LYS A 58 -19.84 6.54 -14.84
CA LYS A 58 -18.93 7.58 -15.42
C LYS A 58 -17.55 7.62 -14.75
N LYS A 59 -17.41 7.07 -13.55
CA LYS A 59 -16.17 6.99 -12.77
C LYS A 59 -15.50 5.61 -12.79
N GLN A 60 -16.07 4.62 -13.49
CA GLN A 60 -15.40 3.33 -13.66
C GLN A 60 -14.12 3.49 -14.46
N GLN A 61 -13.11 2.75 -14.04
CA GLN A 61 -11.77 2.95 -14.52
C GLN A 61 -11.22 1.71 -15.18
N LEU A 62 -10.13 1.92 -15.90
CA LEU A 62 -9.41 0.87 -16.57
C LEU A 62 -9.13 -0.32 -15.63
N LEU A 63 -8.78 -0.08 -14.36
CA LEU A 63 -8.64 -1.16 -13.36
C LEU A 63 -9.91 -2.02 -13.20
N THR A 64 -11.09 -1.41 -13.03
CA THR A 64 -12.37 -2.13 -12.91
C THR A 64 -12.62 -2.99 -14.14
N TYR A 65 -12.38 -2.45 -15.34
CA TYR A 65 -12.59 -3.18 -16.58
C TYR A 65 -11.60 -4.32 -16.75
N LEU A 66 -10.31 -4.09 -16.48
CA LEU A 66 -9.31 -5.14 -16.53
C LEU A 66 -9.61 -6.25 -15.50
N ALA A 67 -10.10 -5.90 -14.31
CA ALA A 67 -10.53 -6.87 -13.30
C ALA A 67 -11.68 -7.74 -13.82
N GLN A 68 -12.70 -7.15 -14.43
CA GLN A 68 -13.82 -7.87 -15.04
C GLN A 68 -13.37 -8.80 -16.17
N GLU A 69 -12.54 -8.30 -17.08
CA GLU A 69 -12.03 -9.05 -18.23
C GLU A 69 -11.16 -10.24 -17.80
N LEU A 70 -10.39 -10.07 -16.72
CA LEU A 70 -9.57 -11.11 -16.13
C LEU A 70 -10.33 -12.03 -15.16
N GLN A 71 -11.59 -11.73 -14.85
CA GLN A 71 -12.38 -12.40 -13.81
C GLN A 71 -11.69 -12.38 -12.43
N LEU A 72 -11.03 -11.26 -12.11
CA LEU A 72 -10.36 -11.00 -10.85
C LEU A 72 -11.07 -9.86 -10.10
N THR A 73 -10.78 -9.72 -8.81
CA THR A 73 -11.22 -8.56 -8.05
C THR A 73 -10.28 -7.38 -8.29
N GLU A 74 -10.80 -6.15 -8.21
CA GLU A 74 -9.96 -4.93 -8.25
C GLU A 74 -8.92 -4.95 -7.13
N GLU A 75 -9.30 -5.44 -5.95
CA GLU A 75 -8.42 -5.61 -4.80
C GLU A 75 -7.23 -6.53 -5.12
N PHE A 76 -7.47 -7.65 -5.81
CA PHE A 76 -6.41 -8.57 -6.21
C PHE A 76 -5.42 -7.90 -7.16
N LEU A 77 -5.91 -7.28 -8.23
CA LEU A 77 -5.06 -6.56 -9.19
C LEU A 77 -4.27 -5.45 -8.51
N PHE A 78 -4.93 -4.68 -7.66
CA PHE A 78 -4.31 -3.60 -6.93
C PHE A 78 -3.21 -4.09 -5.98
N LYS A 79 -3.48 -5.17 -5.25
CA LYS A 79 -2.57 -5.74 -4.25
C LYS A 79 -1.35 -6.43 -4.88
N HIS A 80 -1.53 -7.13 -6.00
CA HIS A 80 -0.48 -7.98 -6.57
C HIS A 80 0.22 -7.39 -7.80
N HIS A 81 -0.40 -6.43 -8.48
CA HIS A 81 0.08 -5.91 -9.76
C HIS A 81 0.27 -4.39 -9.76
N SER A 82 0.13 -3.69 -8.63
CA SER A 82 0.37 -2.25 -8.56
C SER A 82 1.47 -1.89 -7.56
N VAL A 83 2.24 -0.85 -7.89
CA VAL A 83 3.19 -0.22 -6.95
C VAL A 83 2.48 0.44 -5.77
N LEU A 84 1.16 0.67 -5.87
CA LEU A 84 0.37 1.29 -4.81
C LEU A 84 0.20 0.41 -3.59
N LYS A 85 0.57 -0.88 -3.63
CA LYS A 85 0.77 -1.66 -2.41
C LYS A 85 1.74 -0.95 -1.46
N VAL A 86 2.77 -0.31 -2.01
CA VAL A 86 3.66 0.51 -1.20
C VAL A 86 2.97 1.77 -0.69
N TRP A 87 1.89 2.24 -1.31
CA TRP A 87 1.29 3.57 -1.07
C TRP A 87 -0.01 3.47 -0.22
N GLN A 88 -0.33 2.28 0.28
CA GLN A 88 -1.70 1.83 0.62
C GLN A 88 -2.30 2.29 1.95
N ASN A 89 -1.55 2.92 2.86
CA ASN A 89 -1.96 2.91 4.27
C ASN A 89 -3.22 3.72 4.66
N HIS A 90 -3.86 4.39 3.71
CA HIS A 90 -5.00 5.25 4.01
C HIS A 90 -6.22 5.07 3.14
N LEU A 91 -6.23 4.03 2.31
CA LEU A 91 -7.47 3.60 1.72
C LEU A 91 -8.19 2.81 2.80
N LYS A 92 -8.97 3.53 3.63
CA LYS A 92 -10.18 2.92 4.12
C LYS A 92 -10.90 2.49 2.85
N ILE A 93 -10.77 1.22 2.48
CA ILE A 93 -11.83 0.47 1.81
C ILE A 93 -12.99 0.49 2.81
N SER A 94 -13.55 1.68 3.02
CA SER A 94 -14.86 1.83 3.61
C SER A 94 -15.76 1.15 2.60
N ASN A 95 -16.61 0.25 3.10
CA ASN A 95 -17.33 -0.78 2.34
C ASN A 95 -18.07 -0.33 1.05
N ASN A 96 -18.08 0.95 0.67
CA ASN A 96 -18.96 1.46 -0.37
C ASN A 96 -18.31 2.21 -1.55
N SER A 97 -17.01 2.53 -1.55
CA SER A 97 -16.35 2.95 -2.80
C SER A 97 -14.83 2.99 -2.71
N PHE A 98 -14.17 2.09 -3.41
CA PHE A 98 -12.77 2.25 -3.76
C PHE A 98 -12.70 3.42 -4.77
N ASP A 99 -12.14 4.57 -4.38
CA ASP A 99 -12.02 5.73 -5.29
C ASP A 99 -10.84 5.50 -6.22
N ALA A 100 -11.06 4.58 -7.15
CA ALA A 100 -10.04 4.13 -8.04
C ALA A 100 -9.43 5.32 -8.83
N HIS A 101 -10.16 6.44 -9.01
CA HIS A 101 -9.84 7.45 -10.03
C HIS A 101 -8.60 8.21 -9.62
N LYS A 102 -8.53 8.51 -8.33
CA LYS A 102 -7.33 9.04 -7.70
C LYS A 102 -6.16 8.05 -7.86
N TYR A 103 -6.41 6.74 -7.75
CA TYR A 103 -5.38 5.70 -7.87
C TYR A 103 -4.87 5.53 -9.30
N TRP A 104 -5.75 5.48 -10.29
CA TRP A 104 -5.37 5.40 -11.70
C TRP A 104 -4.54 6.61 -12.12
N SER A 105 -4.90 7.80 -11.61
CA SER A 105 -4.07 8.98 -11.79
C SER A 105 -2.71 8.87 -11.08
N CYS A 106 -2.60 8.20 -9.94
CA CYS A 106 -1.31 7.98 -9.28
C CYS A 106 -0.47 6.88 -9.96
N THR A 107 -1.07 5.81 -10.49
CA THR A 107 -0.33 4.71 -11.16
C THR A 107 0.07 5.04 -12.58
N LEU A 108 -0.72 5.85 -13.30
CA LEU A 108 -0.39 6.26 -14.67
C LEU A 108 0.19 7.66 -14.80
N LYS A 109 -0.21 8.61 -13.93
CA LYS A 109 0.40 9.95 -13.88
C LYS A 109 1.47 10.07 -12.80
N ALA A 110 1.87 8.97 -12.15
CA ALA A 110 3.24 8.95 -11.65
C ALA A 110 4.10 9.30 -12.86
N ASP A 111 4.74 10.47 -12.78
CA ASP A 111 5.55 11.14 -13.80
C ASP A 111 6.82 10.35 -14.14
N GLN A 112 6.74 9.03 -14.03
CA GLN A 112 7.72 8.07 -14.44
C GLN A 112 7.61 7.96 -15.97
N SER A 113 8.06 9.00 -16.66
CA SER A 113 8.58 8.80 -18.02
C SER A 113 9.65 7.68 -18.02
N THR A 114 10.24 7.39 -16.86
CA THR A 114 11.29 6.41 -16.64
C THR A 114 10.76 5.09 -16.06
N HIS A 115 11.02 3.98 -16.75
CA HIS A 115 10.63 2.63 -16.30
C HIS A 115 11.85 1.73 -16.16
N ALA A 116 11.89 0.93 -15.10
CA ALA A 116 13.05 0.10 -14.78
C ALA A 116 12.88 -1.37 -15.18
N PHE A 117 13.96 -2.01 -15.58
CA PHE A 117 14.00 -3.42 -15.95
C PHE A 117 15.34 -4.08 -15.62
N CYS A 118 15.34 -5.40 -15.49
CA CYS A 118 16.53 -6.22 -15.29
C CYS A 118 16.74 -7.10 -16.53
N GLU A 119 17.96 -7.15 -17.06
CA GLU A 119 18.28 -7.94 -18.27
C GLU A 119 18.18 -9.44 -18.03
N LYS A 120 18.56 -9.91 -16.85
CA LYS A 120 18.40 -11.31 -16.48
C LYS A 120 16.94 -11.71 -16.33
N CYS A 121 16.09 -10.87 -15.72
CA CYS A 121 14.64 -11.11 -15.71
C CYS A 121 14.06 -11.22 -17.13
N ILE A 122 14.46 -10.30 -18.03
CA ILE A 122 14.03 -10.35 -19.43
C ILE A 122 14.45 -11.67 -20.09
N SER A 123 15.69 -12.10 -19.87
CA SER A 123 16.23 -13.34 -20.45
C SER A 123 15.50 -14.58 -19.92
N GLU A 124 15.23 -14.64 -18.62
CA GLU A 124 14.44 -15.71 -18.01
C GLU A 124 13.01 -15.76 -18.53
N ASP A 125 12.34 -14.61 -18.60
CA ASP A 125 10.97 -14.51 -19.09
C ASP A 125 10.89 -14.94 -20.57
N LEU A 126 11.87 -14.53 -21.40
CA LEU A 126 11.94 -14.97 -22.80
C LEU A 126 12.14 -16.48 -22.92
N ASN A 127 13.01 -17.06 -22.11
CA ASN A 127 13.27 -18.50 -22.13
C ASN A 127 12.06 -19.32 -21.67
N PHE A 128 11.34 -18.85 -20.64
CA PHE A 128 10.25 -19.61 -20.04
C PHE A 128 8.87 -19.32 -20.65
N HIS A 129 8.58 -18.05 -20.97
CA HIS A 129 7.29 -17.60 -21.47
C HIS A 129 7.28 -17.26 -22.97
N GLY A 130 8.45 -17.09 -23.60
CA GLY A 130 8.57 -16.63 -24.99
C GLY A 130 8.40 -15.11 -25.17
N PHE A 131 8.18 -14.37 -24.07
CA PHE A 131 8.10 -12.92 -24.05
C PHE A 131 8.47 -12.41 -22.65
N SER A 132 8.91 -11.16 -22.54
CA SER A 132 9.16 -10.52 -21.24
C SER A 132 8.11 -9.46 -20.90
N TYR A 133 7.95 -9.16 -19.62
CA TYR A 133 6.96 -8.21 -19.12
C TYR A 133 7.53 -7.35 -17.98
N TRP A 134 6.90 -6.20 -17.74
CA TRP A 134 7.35 -5.26 -16.71
C TRP A 134 7.06 -5.83 -15.32
N LYS A 135 8.09 -5.89 -14.47
CA LYS A 135 7.97 -6.36 -13.09
C LYS A 135 7.51 -5.24 -12.18
N THR A 136 6.51 -5.50 -11.32
CA THR A 136 5.98 -4.51 -10.36
C THR A 136 7.07 -3.98 -9.44
N GLN A 137 7.91 -4.89 -8.92
CA GLN A 137 8.98 -4.56 -7.97
C GLN A 137 10.00 -3.57 -8.54
N HIS A 138 10.28 -3.64 -9.85
CA HIS A 138 11.23 -2.74 -10.50
C HIS A 138 10.70 -1.30 -10.66
N GLN A 139 9.39 -1.06 -10.52
CA GLN A 139 8.80 0.27 -10.74
C GLN A 139 8.68 1.10 -9.45
N ILE A 140 9.26 0.63 -8.34
CA ILE A 140 9.12 1.27 -7.03
C ILE A 140 10.25 2.28 -6.84
N HIS A 141 9.91 3.49 -6.38
CA HIS A 141 10.89 4.53 -6.12
C HIS A 141 11.92 4.10 -5.07
N GLY A 142 13.19 4.40 -5.35
CA GLY A 142 14.35 4.02 -4.56
C GLY A 142 14.73 2.55 -4.67
N PHE A 143 14.09 1.79 -5.56
CA PHE A 143 14.38 0.39 -5.82
C PHE A 143 15.21 0.27 -7.10
N ASP A 144 16.53 0.24 -6.95
CA ASP A 144 17.47 0.41 -8.06
C ASP A 144 18.22 -0.86 -8.44
N VAL A 145 17.88 -1.96 -7.77
CA VAL A 145 18.51 -3.26 -7.96
C VAL A 145 17.47 -4.36 -8.07
N CYS A 146 17.80 -5.42 -8.80
CA CYS A 146 16.99 -6.62 -8.90
C CYS A 146 17.37 -7.61 -7.79
N TYR A 147 16.45 -7.87 -6.85
CA TYR A 147 16.70 -8.84 -5.77
C TYR A 147 16.68 -10.28 -6.22
N LYS A 148 15.97 -10.59 -7.31
CA LYS A 148 16.00 -11.93 -7.89
C LYS A 148 17.39 -12.29 -8.42
N HIS A 149 18.14 -11.28 -8.87
CA HIS A 149 19.44 -11.43 -9.51
C HIS A 149 20.57 -10.79 -8.70
N GLU A 150 20.58 -11.06 -7.39
CA GLU A 150 21.71 -10.72 -6.50
C GLU A 150 22.07 -9.23 -6.46
N ASN A 151 21.05 -8.36 -6.44
CA ASN A 151 21.19 -6.90 -6.44
C ASN A 151 21.84 -6.34 -7.70
N GLU A 152 21.62 -6.99 -8.85
CA GLU A 152 22.01 -6.44 -10.14
C GLU A 152 21.35 -5.08 -10.39
N PRO A 153 22.09 -4.03 -10.78
CA PRO A 153 21.52 -2.71 -11.05
C PRO A 153 20.42 -2.77 -12.12
N LEU A 154 19.31 -2.10 -11.85
CA LEU A 154 18.24 -1.95 -12.82
C LEU A 154 18.64 -0.96 -13.90
N LYS A 155 18.17 -1.23 -15.11
CA LYS A 155 18.30 -0.35 -16.26
C LYS A 155 17.02 0.43 -16.45
N TYR A 156 17.14 1.65 -16.94
CA TYR A 156 16.01 2.56 -17.04
C TYR A 156 15.73 2.97 -18.47
N ARG A 157 14.45 3.16 -18.78
CA ARG A 157 13.98 3.67 -20.05
C ARG A 157 13.11 4.90 -19.85
N GLN A 158 13.57 6.04 -20.35
CA GLN A 158 12.76 7.25 -20.43
C GLN A 158 11.96 7.28 -21.74
N SER A 159 10.65 7.04 -21.69
CA SER A 159 9.73 7.18 -22.83
C SER A 159 8.28 7.22 -22.37
N ASN A 160 7.48 8.10 -22.98
CA ASN A 160 6.03 8.20 -22.73
C ASN A 160 5.25 6.94 -23.12
N ASN A 161 5.85 6.04 -23.91
CA ASN A 161 5.19 4.83 -24.43
C ASN A 161 5.98 3.54 -24.13
N SER A 162 6.95 3.56 -23.21
CA SER A 162 7.76 2.37 -22.86
C SER A 162 6.90 1.18 -22.45
N LEU A 163 5.85 1.40 -21.67
CA LEU A 163 4.95 0.36 -21.15
C LEU A 163 4.14 -0.36 -22.22
N ARG A 164 3.91 0.27 -23.38
CA ARG A 164 3.22 -0.37 -24.51
C ARG A 164 4.03 -1.51 -25.09
N TYR A 165 5.35 -1.46 -24.95
CA TYR A 165 6.25 -2.47 -25.45
C TYR A 165 6.77 -3.35 -24.31
N SER A 166 7.03 -4.61 -24.64
CA SER A 166 7.75 -5.51 -23.73
C SER A 166 9.13 -4.91 -23.38
N PRO A 167 9.63 -5.08 -22.13
CA PRO A 167 10.92 -4.55 -21.72
C PRO A 167 12.07 -5.04 -22.60
N PHE A 168 11.96 -6.21 -23.23
CA PHE A 168 12.91 -6.68 -24.25
C PHE A 168 13.12 -5.71 -25.42
N TRP A 169 12.07 -5.04 -25.90
CA TRP A 169 12.20 -4.06 -26.98
C TRP A 169 12.96 -2.82 -26.52
N ASN A 170 12.81 -2.46 -25.25
CA ASN A 170 13.50 -1.34 -24.64
C ASN A 170 14.99 -1.68 -24.41
N LEU A 171 15.30 -2.94 -24.07
CA LEU A 171 16.66 -3.47 -24.00
C LEU A 171 17.41 -3.33 -25.34
N ARG A 172 16.76 -3.64 -26.47
CA ARG A 172 17.39 -3.56 -27.81
C ARG A 172 17.58 -2.15 -28.35
N SER A 173 16.88 -1.16 -27.80
CA SER A 173 16.96 0.20 -28.33
C SER A 173 18.28 0.85 -27.92
N ASN A 174 19.10 1.27 -28.88
CA ASN A 174 20.40 1.93 -28.64
C ASN A 174 20.30 3.29 -27.93
N ASN A 175 19.08 3.80 -27.71
CA ASN A 175 18.86 5.04 -26.98
C ASN A 175 19.14 4.80 -25.49
N SER A 176 20.34 5.21 -25.08
CA SER A 176 20.86 5.45 -23.74
C SER A 176 20.10 4.76 -22.61
N GLN A 177 20.48 3.53 -22.31
CA GLN A 177 20.23 2.95 -20.99
C GLN A 177 21.09 3.72 -20.00
N THR A 178 20.47 4.57 -19.18
CA THR A 178 21.19 5.24 -18.10
C THR A 178 21.03 4.41 -16.85
N ASN A 179 22.14 4.01 -16.23
CA ASN A 179 22.11 3.72 -14.80
C ASN A 179 21.80 5.06 -14.14
N LEU A 180 20.65 5.18 -13.48
CA LEU A 180 20.27 6.43 -12.79
C LEU A 180 21.26 6.78 -11.68
N ILE A 181 22.01 5.79 -11.21
CA ILE A 181 22.83 5.89 -10.02
C ILE A 181 24.21 5.28 -10.31
N ASP A 182 25.24 5.99 -9.85
CA ASP A 182 26.62 5.50 -9.85
C ASP A 182 26.77 4.28 -8.94
N SER A 183 27.63 3.35 -9.34
CA SER A 183 28.11 2.18 -8.59
C SER A 183 28.47 2.45 -7.13
N ASN A 184 28.78 3.70 -6.77
CA ASN A 184 29.07 4.09 -5.40
C ASN A 184 27.83 4.07 -4.47
N SER A 185 26.64 4.38 -4.98
CA SER A 185 25.43 4.40 -4.14
C SER A 185 24.90 3.00 -3.81
N SER A 186 25.23 1.97 -4.61
CA SER A 186 24.85 0.58 -4.30
C SER A 186 25.55 0.04 -3.04
N ASN A 187 26.63 0.70 -2.59
CA ASN A 187 27.32 0.36 -1.34
C ASN A 187 26.79 1.14 -0.13
N ASN A 188 25.82 2.05 -0.30
CA ASN A 188 25.26 2.79 0.82
C ASN A 188 24.36 1.88 1.69
N VAL A 189 24.73 1.71 2.95
CA VAL A 189 24.04 0.84 3.91
C VAL A 189 22.57 1.22 4.10
N PHE A 190 22.23 2.50 4.00
CA PHE A 190 20.86 2.98 4.21
C PHE A 190 19.97 2.74 2.99
N ILE A 191 20.50 2.91 1.77
CA ILE A 191 19.80 2.52 0.52
C ILE A 191 19.51 1.02 0.54
N ASN A 192 20.53 0.20 0.85
CA ASN A 192 20.37 -1.26 0.90
C ASN A 192 19.33 -1.67 1.96
N ARG A 193 19.29 -0.99 3.11
CA ARG A 193 18.26 -1.23 4.14
C ARG A 193 16.87 -0.81 3.67
N TYR A 194 16.75 0.35 3.01
CA TYR A 194 15.49 0.84 2.45
C TYR A 194 14.90 -0.14 1.43
N GLN A 195 15.70 -0.52 0.44
CA GLN A 195 15.27 -1.45 -0.61
C GLN A 195 14.84 -2.80 -0.02
N ARG A 196 15.55 -3.28 1.00
CA ARG A 196 15.20 -4.53 1.68
C ARG A 196 13.88 -4.42 2.43
N PHE A 197 13.65 -3.33 3.17
CA PHE A 197 12.37 -3.10 3.85
C PHE A 197 11.20 -2.97 2.87
N ILE A 198 11.42 -2.34 1.71
CA ILE A 198 10.42 -2.28 0.63
C ILE A 198 10.11 -3.70 0.12
N LYS A 199 11.13 -4.51 -0.17
CA LYS A 199 10.93 -5.90 -0.61
C LYS A 199 10.15 -6.70 0.42
N GLU A 200 10.57 -6.68 1.68
CA GLU A 200 9.91 -7.39 2.77
C GLU A 200 8.45 -6.93 2.92
N TYR A 201 8.19 -5.64 2.74
CA TYR A 201 6.82 -5.12 2.75
C TYR A 201 5.98 -5.63 1.57
N LEU A 202 6.54 -5.65 0.36
CA LEU A 202 5.89 -6.19 -0.84
C LEU A 202 5.62 -7.69 -0.76
N ASP A 203 6.49 -8.45 -0.12
CA ASP A 203 6.30 -9.88 0.08
C ASP A 203 5.28 -10.15 1.20
N SER A 204 5.10 -9.20 2.12
CA SER A 204 4.14 -9.32 3.21
C SER A 204 2.70 -9.04 2.77
N ASP A 205 1.74 -9.83 3.26
CA ASP A 205 0.31 -9.51 3.14
C ASP A 205 -0.16 -8.49 4.20
N THR A 206 0.77 -7.90 4.94
CA THR A 206 0.44 -7.08 6.11
C THR A 206 0.35 -5.62 5.72
N ILE A 207 -0.72 -4.93 6.11
CA ILE A 207 -0.81 -3.47 5.98
C ILE A 207 0.03 -2.83 7.10
N LEU A 208 0.93 -1.90 6.74
CA LEU A 208 1.80 -1.24 7.72
C LEU A 208 0.99 -0.26 8.57
N PRO A 209 0.99 -0.39 9.91
CA PRO A 209 0.22 0.52 10.76
C PRO A 209 0.95 1.86 10.91
N VAL A 210 0.93 2.70 9.88
CA VAL A 210 1.68 3.97 9.74
C VAL A 210 1.73 4.77 11.02
N ARG A 211 0.58 5.08 11.63
CA ARG A 211 0.55 5.88 12.86
C ARG A 211 1.36 5.25 13.99
N LYS A 212 1.28 3.93 14.15
CA LYS A 212 2.01 3.21 15.19
C LYS A 212 3.50 3.13 14.86
N LEU A 213 3.85 2.99 13.58
CA LEU A 213 5.23 3.08 13.09
C LEU A 213 5.80 4.47 13.36
N SER A 214 5.10 5.54 13.00
CA SER A 214 5.50 6.92 13.26
C SER A 214 5.71 7.17 14.74
N THR A 215 4.79 6.74 15.60
CA THR A 215 4.95 6.84 17.06
C THR A 215 6.19 6.07 17.54
N HIS A 216 6.40 4.85 17.06
CA HIS A 216 7.54 4.05 17.45
C HIS A 216 8.86 4.68 17.00
N LEU A 217 8.97 5.07 15.73
CA LEU A 217 10.13 5.79 15.19
C LEU A 217 10.43 7.06 15.99
N ARG A 218 9.42 7.87 16.28
CA ARG A 218 9.59 9.08 17.09
C ARG A 218 10.12 8.77 18.48
N ASN A 219 9.60 7.73 19.13
CA ASN A 219 10.09 7.31 20.45
C ASN A 219 11.53 6.79 20.37
N THR A 220 11.87 6.04 19.32
CA THR A 220 13.23 5.55 19.10
C THR A 220 14.20 6.70 18.88
N ILE A 221 13.88 7.66 18.01
CA ILE A 221 14.74 8.82 17.72
C ILE A 221 14.94 9.71 18.96
N ASN A 222 13.90 9.84 19.79
CA ASN A 222 13.97 10.67 20.99
C ASN A 222 14.61 9.98 22.20
N SER A 223 14.89 8.68 22.14
CA SER A 223 15.49 7.97 23.27
C SER A 223 16.94 8.42 23.47
N ASP A 224 17.34 8.57 24.73
CA ASP A 224 18.73 8.91 25.06
C ASP A 224 19.69 7.83 24.57
N GLU A 225 19.28 6.56 24.61
CA GLU A 225 20.06 5.44 24.08
C GLU A 225 20.41 5.63 22.60
N TRP A 226 19.45 6.06 21.78
CA TRP A 226 19.70 6.27 20.36
C TRP A 226 20.65 7.45 20.13
N LYS A 227 20.44 8.57 20.83
CA LYS A 227 21.29 9.76 20.75
C LYS A 227 22.72 9.47 21.21
N ILE A 228 22.88 8.75 22.31
CA ILE A 228 24.17 8.34 22.88
C ILE A 228 24.90 7.39 21.92
N LYS A 229 24.23 6.33 21.45
CA LYS A 229 24.84 5.32 20.56
C LYS A 229 25.39 5.91 19.27
N ARG A 230 24.76 6.96 18.76
CA ARG A 230 25.12 7.57 17.47
C ARG A 230 26.05 8.77 17.63
N ASN A 231 26.17 9.34 18.83
CA ASN A 231 26.94 10.55 19.10
C ASN A 231 26.56 11.70 18.14
N VAL A 232 25.26 11.88 17.87
CA VAL A 232 24.77 12.90 16.95
C VAL A 232 23.82 13.85 17.68
N ASP A 233 24.12 15.15 17.60
CA ASP A 233 23.17 16.19 17.94
C ASP A 233 22.29 16.50 16.71
N ILE A 234 21.09 15.93 16.68
CA ILE A 234 20.21 15.99 15.51
C ILE A 234 19.28 17.18 15.64
N SER A 235 19.50 18.18 14.80
CA SER A 235 18.60 19.34 14.68
C SER A 235 17.22 18.96 14.12
N SER A 236 17.14 17.95 13.23
CA SER A 236 15.89 17.32 12.79
C SER A 236 16.11 15.92 12.18
N PRO A 237 15.13 15.00 12.27
CA PRO A 237 15.20 13.70 11.60
C PRO A 237 15.48 13.82 10.10
N SER A 238 14.90 14.82 9.45
CA SER A 238 15.17 15.08 8.03
C SER A 238 16.62 15.42 7.72
N GLN A 239 17.29 16.19 8.56
CA GLN A 239 18.71 16.50 8.38
C GLN A 239 19.55 15.21 8.42
N TYR A 240 19.28 14.32 9.38
CA TYR A 240 19.99 13.05 9.47
C TYR A 240 19.82 12.17 8.22
N ILE A 241 18.63 12.15 7.61
CA ILE A 241 18.44 11.42 6.34
C ILE A 241 19.28 12.06 5.22
N VAL A 242 19.27 13.39 5.10
CA VAL A 242 20.06 14.12 4.09
C VAL A 242 21.56 13.85 4.26
N ASP A 243 22.05 13.76 5.50
CA ASP A 243 23.47 13.55 5.78
C ASP A 243 23.94 12.11 5.52
N ASN A 244 23.03 11.14 5.51
CA ASN A 244 23.35 9.71 5.44
C ASN A 244 23.00 9.03 4.11
N PHE A 245 22.12 9.64 3.31
CA PHE A 245 21.78 9.17 1.97
C PHE A 245 22.50 10.00 0.90
N PRO A 246 22.93 9.41 -0.23
CA PRO A 246 23.45 10.16 -1.35
C PRO A 246 22.42 11.19 -1.83
N LYS A 247 22.85 12.44 -2.00
CA LYS A 247 21.97 13.55 -2.38
C LYS A 247 21.28 13.29 -3.71
N GLU A 248 22.04 12.80 -4.69
CA GLU A 248 21.57 12.51 -6.05
C GLU A 248 20.46 11.45 -6.01
N TRP A 249 20.61 10.43 -5.14
CA TRP A 249 19.61 9.38 -4.97
C TRP A 249 18.29 9.92 -4.41
N LEU A 250 18.38 10.79 -3.39
CA LEU A 250 17.22 11.45 -2.81
C LEU A 250 16.53 12.37 -3.82
N GLU A 251 17.29 13.13 -4.60
CA GLU A 251 16.74 14.00 -5.63
C GLU A 251 16.02 13.20 -6.73
N ILE A 252 16.56 12.07 -7.16
CA ILE A 252 15.94 11.22 -8.18
C ILE A 252 14.61 10.63 -7.68
N HIS A 253 14.63 9.99 -6.50
CA HIS A 253 13.50 9.17 -6.04
C HIS A 253 12.46 9.90 -5.21
N PHE A 254 12.86 11.04 -4.63
CA PHE A 254 12.06 11.81 -3.70
C PHE A 254 12.01 13.30 -4.08
N SER A 255 12.31 13.66 -5.33
CA SER A 255 12.32 15.05 -5.88
C SER A 255 11.17 15.93 -5.38
N ALA A 256 9.95 15.37 -5.29
CA ALA A 256 8.76 16.08 -4.81
C ALA A 256 8.95 16.72 -3.42
N PHE A 257 9.85 16.17 -2.61
CA PHE A 257 10.17 16.60 -1.25
C PHE A 257 11.44 17.47 -1.15
N PHE A 258 12.22 17.58 -2.23
CA PHE A 258 13.53 18.26 -2.26
C PHE A 258 13.58 19.55 -3.09
N LYS A 259 12.43 20.06 -3.57
CA LYS A 259 12.34 21.19 -4.53
C LYS A 259 13.03 22.51 -4.14
N HIS A 260 13.51 22.69 -2.92
CA HIS A 260 14.00 23.98 -2.42
C HIS A 260 15.45 24.00 -1.93
N ASN A 261 16.29 22.98 -2.23
CA ASN A 261 17.66 22.87 -1.70
C ASN A 261 17.73 23.06 -0.17
N THR A 262 16.63 22.78 0.53
CA THR A 262 16.59 22.89 1.98
C THR A 262 17.19 21.65 2.58
N SER A 263 18.05 21.80 3.58
CA SER A 263 18.60 20.67 4.33
C SER A 263 17.53 19.92 5.15
N LYS A 264 16.29 20.41 5.13
CA LYS A 264 15.12 19.85 5.81
C LYS A 264 14.09 19.37 4.81
N ILE A 265 13.39 18.31 5.21
CA ILE A 265 12.31 17.66 4.46
C ILE A 265 11.05 17.74 5.35
N PRO A 266 10.25 18.82 5.27
CA PRO A 266 9.14 19.03 6.18
C PRO A 266 8.09 17.91 6.13
N ALA A 267 7.92 17.29 4.96
CA ALA A 267 7.02 16.15 4.80
C ALA A 267 7.46 15.00 5.73
N LEU A 268 8.73 14.61 5.67
CA LEU A 268 9.31 13.56 6.50
C LEU A 268 9.19 13.86 8.01
N ASP A 269 9.51 15.09 8.44
CA ASP A 269 9.39 15.47 9.84
C ASP A 269 7.92 15.39 10.32
N ARG A 270 6.96 15.75 9.47
CA ARG A 270 5.53 15.56 9.73
C ARG A 270 5.13 14.08 9.77
N CYS A 271 5.74 13.22 8.95
CA CYS A 271 5.48 11.77 8.92
C CYS A 271 5.77 11.13 10.29
N LEU A 272 6.77 11.64 11.00
CA LEU A 272 7.16 11.16 12.32
C LEU A 272 6.29 11.70 13.45
N ASN A 273 5.47 12.72 13.19
CA ASN A 273 4.49 13.19 14.16
C ASN A 273 3.15 12.44 13.96
N PRO A 274 2.75 11.54 14.89
CA PRO A 274 1.57 10.69 14.70
C PRO A 274 0.24 11.45 14.60
N TYR A 275 0.22 12.73 15.00
CA TYR A 275 -0.96 13.60 14.92
C TYR A 275 -1.03 14.41 13.63
N SER A 276 0.11 14.69 12.99
CA SER A 276 0.19 15.43 11.73
C SER A 276 0.60 14.57 10.54
N ALA A 277 0.86 13.28 10.76
CA ALA A 277 1.03 12.31 9.69
C ALA A 277 -0.26 12.32 8.88
N ASP A 278 -0.23 13.09 7.79
CA ASP A 278 -1.29 13.10 6.79
C ASP A 278 -1.48 11.63 6.40
N PRO A 279 -2.71 11.12 6.35
CA PRO A 279 -3.01 9.90 5.64
C PRO A 279 -2.33 9.72 4.27
N LEU A 280 -2.01 10.82 3.59
CA LEU A 280 -1.28 10.77 2.32
C LEU A 280 0.24 10.70 2.48
N THR A 281 0.74 10.71 3.72
CA THR A 281 2.14 10.40 4.05
C THR A 281 2.52 9.11 3.36
N GLU A 282 3.38 9.23 2.36
CA GLU A 282 3.81 8.10 1.56
C GLU A 282 4.56 7.12 2.47
N VAL A 283 4.11 5.88 2.50
CA VAL A 283 4.75 4.80 3.27
C VAL A 283 6.23 4.68 2.91
N THR A 284 6.61 5.07 1.68
CA THR A 284 7.99 5.22 1.22
C THR A 284 8.79 6.14 2.14
N LEU A 285 8.26 7.29 2.58
CA LEU A 285 8.94 8.17 3.54
C LEU A 285 9.08 7.54 4.92
N ILE A 286 8.09 6.75 5.36
CA ILE A 286 8.18 6.03 6.63
C ILE A 286 9.23 4.93 6.52
N ILE A 287 9.26 4.16 5.42
CA ILE A 287 10.27 3.14 5.19
C ILE A 287 11.65 3.77 5.03
N LEU A 288 11.75 4.96 4.43
CA LEU A 288 12.98 5.76 4.36
C LEU A 288 13.46 6.15 5.76
N ALA A 289 12.57 6.65 6.62
CA ALA A 289 12.89 6.92 8.02
C ALA A 289 13.30 5.64 8.77
N MET A 290 12.61 4.52 8.55
CA MET A 290 12.99 3.25 9.15
C MET A 290 14.37 2.81 8.71
N ALA A 291 14.68 2.94 7.42
CA ALA A 291 16.00 2.64 6.88
C ALA A 291 17.09 3.50 7.53
N ALA A 292 16.81 4.78 7.80
CA ALA A 292 17.74 5.67 8.49
C ALA A 292 17.93 5.32 9.97
N PHE A 293 16.84 5.09 10.70
CA PHE A 293 16.81 5.11 12.17
C PHE A 293 16.75 3.73 12.83
N LEU A 294 16.29 2.70 12.13
CA LEU A 294 16.14 1.35 12.68
C LEU A 294 17.18 0.40 12.10
N GLU A 295 17.60 -0.56 12.92
CA GLU A 295 18.32 -1.71 12.43
C GLU A 295 17.37 -2.74 11.82
N SER A 296 17.96 -3.65 11.06
CA SER A 296 17.28 -4.75 10.39
C SER A 296 16.44 -5.61 11.33
N SER A 297 16.96 -5.89 12.51
CA SER A 297 16.33 -6.69 13.57
C SER A 297 15.11 -5.99 14.18
N ASP A 298 15.18 -4.68 14.35
CA ASP A 298 14.13 -3.88 14.98
C ASP A 298 12.86 -3.88 14.15
N PHE A 299 12.98 -3.81 12.82
CA PHE A 299 11.86 -3.86 11.89
C PHE A 299 11.01 -5.13 12.07
N TRP A 300 11.66 -6.28 12.10
CA TRP A 300 10.96 -7.57 12.28
C TRP A 300 10.33 -7.69 13.65
N SER A 301 11.04 -7.24 14.69
CA SER A 301 10.48 -7.21 16.05
C SER A 301 9.21 -6.37 16.10
N PHE A 302 9.18 -5.26 15.37
CA PHE A 302 8.02 -4.41 15.24
C PHE A 302 6.91 -5.13 14.48
N GLN A 303 7.18 -5.64 13.27
CA GLN A 303 6.17 -6.29 12.43
C GLN A 303 5.52 -7.50 13.13
N ALA A 304 6.31 -8.33 13.81
CA ALA A 304 5.82 -9.47 14.59
C ALA A 304 4.87 -9.03 15.73
N LYS A 305 5.21 -7.95 16.44
CA LYS A 305 4.34 -7.34 17.47
C LYS A 305 3.02 -6.79 16.91
N PHE A 306 2.96 -6.49 15.60
CA PHE A 306 1.74 -6.01 14.94
C PHE A 306 0.89 -7.10 14.31
N GLN A 307 1.51 -8.11 13.70
CA GLN A 307 0.80 -9.26 13.14
C GLN A 307 0.00 -9.98 14.23
N THR A 308 0.62 -10.20 15.40
CA THR A 308 -0.04 -10.79 16.58
C THR A 308 -1.24 -9.97 17.08
N LYS A 309 -1.18 -8.64 16.96
CA LYS A 309 -2.27 -7.73 17.38
C LYS A 309 -3.34 -7.49 16.32
N HIS A 310 -3.07 -7.69 15.04
CA HIS A 310 -4.08 -7.55 13.98
C HIS A 310 -4.78 -8.86 13.62
N GLN A 311 -4.20 -10.01 14.01
CA GLN A 311 -4.91 -11.29 14.09
C GLN A 311 -5.91 -11.38 15.27
N LEU A 312 -6.24 -10.24 15.89
CA LEU A 312 -7.48 -10.12 16.64
C LEU A 312 -8.63 -10.19 15.64
N ARG A 313 -8.99 -11.43 15.31
CA ARG A 313 -10.08 -11.81 14.40
C ARG A 313 -11.25 -10.88 14.67
N ALA A 314 -11.76 -10.23 13.63
CA ALA A 314 -13.04 -9.53 13.73
C ALA A 314 -14.00 -10.50 14.40
N ILE A 315 -14.52 -10.14 15.57
CA ILE A 315 -15.38 -11.05 16.33
C ILE A 315 -16.58 -11.37 15.42
N PRO A 316 -16.75 -12.64 15.00
CA PRO A 316 -17.78 -13.04 14.06
C PRO A 316 -19.16 -12.59 14.55
N ARG A 317 -20.08 -12.26 13.63
CA ARG A 317 -21.39 -11.74 14.04
C ARG A 317 -22.21 -12.78 14.82
N GLU A 318 -21.95 -14.05 14.52
CA GLU A 318 -22.55 -15.22 15.12
C GLU A 318 -22.25 -15.30 16.64
N LYS A 319 -21.20 -14.62 17.11
CA LYS A 319 -20.85 -14.53 18.54
C LYS A 319 -21.55 -13.39 19.29
N ASP A 320 -22.45 -12.63 18.66
CA ASP A 320 -23.07 -11.47 19.33
C ASP A 320 -23.86 -11.84 20.58
N ASN A 321 -24.58 -12.96 20.55
CA ASN A 321 -25.35 -13.44 21.71
C ASN A 321 -24.41 -13.90 22.82
N GLU A 322 -23.39 -14.70 22.50
CA GLU A 322 -22.35 -15.16 23.43
C GLU A 322 -21.63 -13.97 24.11
N ILE A 323 -21.34 -12.92 23.33
CA ILE A 323 -20.77 -11.66 23.81
C ILE A 323 -21.70 -10.95 24.79
N LEU A 324 -22.99 -10.84 24.46
CA LEU A 324 -23.98 -10.18 25.30
C LEU A 324 -24.22 -10.94 26.61
N GLU A 325 -24.35 -12.27 26.53
CA GLU A 325 -24.53 -13.14 27.70
C GLU A 325 -23.34 -13.03 28.65
N SER A 326 -22.12 -13.18 28.12
CA SER A 326 -20.89 -12.98 28.90
C SER A 326 -20.79 -11.55 29.46
N PHE A 327 -21.21 -10.54 28.70
CA PHE A 327 -21.21 -9.15 29.15
C PHE A 327 -22.17 -8.92 30.32
N ILE A 328 -23.37 -9.50 30.26
CA ILE A 328 -24.36 -9.44 31.35
C ILE A 328 -23.85 -10.22 32.57
N ARG A 329 -23.39 -11.46 32.37
CA ARG A 329 -22.83 -12.33 33.41
C ARG A 329 -21.69 -11.68 34.17
N ASN A 330 -20.82 -10.96 33.48
CA ASN A 330 -19.67 -10.24 34.06
C ASN A 330 -20.02 -8.83 34.57
N GLY A 331 -21.29 -8.57 34.90
CA GLY A 331 -21.72 -7.29 35.49
C GLY A 331 -21.44 -6.09 34.58
N LYS A 332 -21.45 -6.29 33.25
CA LYS A 332 -21.18 -5.25 32.23
C LYS A 332 -19.74 -4.75 32.22
N SER A 333 -18.81 -5.53 32.76
CA SER A 333 -17.36 -5.24 32.69
C SER A 333 -16.77 -5.72 31.37
N ILE A 334 -16.49 -4.80 30.44
CA ILE A 334 -15.83 -5.12 29.16
C ILE A 334 -14.50 -5.85 29.39
N LYS A 335 -13.76 -5.48 30.44
CA LYS A 335 -12.46 -6.11 30.77
C LYS A 335 -12.65 -7.58 31.16
N GLN A 336 -13.65 -7.86 32.00
CA GLN A 336 -13.89 -9.22 32.47
C GLN A 336 -14.51 -10.09 31.38
N THR A 337 -15.41 -9.56 30.56
CA THR A 337 -15.96 -10.22 29.36
C THR A 337 -14.87 -10.53 28.33
N ALA A 338 -13.91 -9.63 28.15
CA ALA A 338 -12.76 -9.86 27.28
C ALA A 338 -11.90 -11.04 27.79
N ILE A 339 -11.69 -11.13 29.10
CA ILE A 339 -10.97 -12.25 29.73
C ILE A 339 -11.75 -13.56 29.57
N ASP A 340 -13.05 -13.54 29.91
CA ASP A 340 -13.97 -14.69 29.87
C ASP A 340 -14.08 -15.32 28.48
N LEU A 341 -14.20 -14.49 27.44
CA LEU A 341 -14.29 -14.96 26.05
C LEU A 341 -12.93 -15.09 25.35
N ASN A 342 -11.83 -14.83 26.07
CA ASN A 342 -10.48 -14.73 25.50
C ASN A 342 -10.43 -13.82 24.26
N LEU A 343 -11.10 -12.67 24.34
CA LEU A 343 -11.20 -11.66 23.29
C LEU A 343 -10.34 -10.44 23.63
N ASN A 344 -9.91 -9.70 22.60
CA ASN A 344 -9.27 -8.41 22.83
C ASN A 344 -10.27 -7.34 23.30
N TYR A 345 -9.89 -6.61 24.35
CA TYR A 345 -10.69 -5.54 24.96
C TYR A 345 -11.20 -4.49 23.95
N ASP A 346 -10.34 -3.97 23.07
CA ASP A 346 -10.72 -2.95 22.09
C ASP A 346 -11.64 -3.50 21.00
N GLY A 347 -11.39 -4.74 20.57
CA GLY A 347 -12.25 -5.48 19.64
C GLY A 347 -13.66 -5.66 20.20
N LEU A 348 -13.75 -6.17 21.43
CA LEU A 348 -15.01 -6.34 22.16
C LEU A 348 -15.73 -5.01 22.38
N ARG A 349 -15.03 -3.96 22.82
CA ARG A 349 -15.60 -2.62 23.01
C ARG A 349 -16.21 -2.07 21.73
N LYS A 350 -15.54 -2.23 20.59
CA LYS A 350 -16.06 -1.81 19.28
C LYS A 350 -17.27 -2.65 18.86
N ARG A 351 -17.27 -3.96 19.14
CA ARG A 351 -18.38 -4.86 18.81
C ARG A 351 -19.63 -4.54 19.64
N LEU A 352 -19.50 -4.38 20.94
CA LEU A 352 -20.61 -3.97 21.83
C LEU A 352 -21.24 -2.64 21.39
N LYS A 353 -20.43 -1.66 20.96
CA LYS A 353 -20.94 -0.41 20.36
C LYS A 353 -21.75 -0.64 19.08
N LYS A 354 -21.35 -1.60 18.24
CA LYS A 354 -22.10 -1.96 17.02
C LYS A 354 -23.41 -2.68 17.36
N ILE A 355 -23.38 -3.63 18.29
CA ILE A 355 -24.56 -4.33 18.80
C ILE A 355 -25.56 -3.31 19.36
N GLN A 356 -25.10 -2.41 20.24
CA GLN A 356 -25.94 -1.34 20.80
C GLN A 356 -26.59 -0.46 19.73
N LYS A 357 -25.85 -0.09 18.68
CA LYS A 357 -26.39 0.68 17.56
C LYS A 357 -27.40 -0.11 16.72
N GLY A 358 -27.12 -1.40 16.48
CA GLY A 358 -28.00 -2.30 15.73
C GLY A 358 -29.32 -2.59 16.44
N ILE A 359 -29.29 -2.73 17.77
CA ILE A 359 -30.49 -2.84 18.61
C ILE A 359 -31.39 -1.61 18.47
N GLY A 360 -30.81 -0.41 18.31
CA GLY A 360 -31.56 0.83 18.08
C GLY A 360 -32.32 0.88 16.75
N THR A 361 -31.95 0.03 15.79
CA THR A 361 -32.57 -0.06 14.45
C THR A 361 -33.42 -1.31 14.23
N ALA A 362 -33.32 -2.32 15.11
CA ALA A 362 -34.14 -3.52 15.07
C ALA A 362 -35.57 -3.22 15.57
N ASP A 363 -36.53 -4.04 15.15
CA ASP A 363 -37.93 -3.93 15.59
C ASP A 363 -37.99 -3.89 17.12
N LYS A 364 -38.37 -2.71 17.65
CA LYS A 364 -38.44 -2.43 19.09
C LYS A 364 -39.47 -3.31 19.80
N ASN A 365 -40.29 -4.05 19.05
CA ASN A 365 -41.29 -4.95 19.58
C ASN A 365 -40.79 -6.36 19.86
N SER A 366 -39.58 -6.73 19.42
CA SER A 366 -38.96 -8.00 19.83
C SER A 366 -38.76 -8.02 21.35
N GLU A 367 -39.31 -9.04 22.01
CA GLU A 367 -39.20 -9.28 23.45
C GLU A 367 -37.74 -9.38 23.90
N THR A 368 -36.89 -9.97 23.06
CA THR A 368 -35.43 -10.07 23.26
C THR A 368 -34.76 -8.69 23.22
N THR A 369 -35.18 -7.81 22.30
CA THR A 369 -34.69 -6.42 22.22
C THR A 369 -35.11 -5.62 23.46
N LYS A 370 -36.34 -5.81 23.95
CA LYS A 370 -36.84 -5.14 25.17
C LYS A 370 -36.10 -5.60 26.42
N LEU A 371 -35.81 -6.90 26.54
CA LEU A 371 -35.03 -7.47 27.65
C LEU A 371 -33.57 -6.99 27.64
N LEU A 372 -32.96 -6.87 26.45
CA LEU A 372 -31.59 -6.37 26.31
C LEU A 372 -31.50 -4.86 26.58
N LEU A 373 -32.47 -4.07 26.12
CA LEU A 373 -32.50 -2.62 26.35
C LEU A 373 -32.80 -2.25 27.81
N SER A 374 -33.62 -3.03 28.51
CA SER A 374 -33.92 -2.80 29.94
C SER A 374 -32.74 -3.12 30.85
N GLN A 375 -31.81 -3.97 30.40
CA GLN A 375 -30.65 -4.38 31.18
C GLN A 375 -29.36 -3.59 30.85
N ILE A 376 -29.29 -2.75 29.81
CA ILE A 376 -28.10 -1.94 29.53
C ILE A 376 -28.30 -0.53 30.13
N PRO A 377 -27.49 -0.10 31.13
CA PRO A 377 -27.61 1.24 31.68
C PRO A 377 -27.10 2.24 30.64
N ILE A 378 -28.00 3.08 30.12
CA ILE A 378 -27.67 4.19 29.23
C ILE A 378 -26.97 5.26 30.07
N ARG A 379 -25.66 5.13 30.29
CA ARG A 379 -24.87 6.26 30.79
C ARG A 379 -24.62 7.21 29.62
N ASN A 380 -25.45 8.25 29.54
CA ASN A 380 -25.14 9.46 28.80
C ASN A 380 -23.88 10.07 29.42
N TYR A 381 -22.73 9.91 28.77
CA TYR A 381 -21.54 10.72 29.07
C TYR A 381 -21.75 12.10 28.46
N THR A 382 -22.64 12.88 29.06
CA THR A 382 -22.63 14.34 28.90
C THR A 382 -21.49 14.84 29.78
N ARG A 383 -20.43 15.37 29.16
CA ARG A 383 -19.38 16.10 29.88
C ARG A 383 -20.07 17.27 30.62
N GLN A 384 -20.23 17.16 31.94
CA GLN A 384 -20.42 18.34 32.77
C GLN A 384 -19.09 19.09 32.80
N LEU A 385 -19.07 20.25 32.16
CA LEU A 385 -18.13 21.32 32.48
C LEU A 385 -18.42 21.74 33.92
N VAL A 386 -17.51 21.40 34.82
CA VAL A 386 -17.48 22.00 36.15
C VAL A 386 -16.81 23.36 35.98
N HIS A 387 -17.59 24.42 36.18
CA HIS A 387 -17.06 25.73 36.55
C HIS A 387 -16.58 25.62 38.00
N ILE A 388 -15.26 25.65 38.19
CA ILE A 388 -14.58 26.40 39.25
C ILE A 388 -13.44 27.14 38.58
#